data_AF-A0A2H6LMQ8-F1
#
_entry.id   AF-A0A2H6LMQ8-F1
#
_cell.length_a   1.000
_cell.length_b   1.000
_cell.length_c   1.000
_cell.angle_alpha   90.00
_cell.angle_beta   90.00
_cell.angle_gamma   90.00
#
_symmetry.space_group_name_H-M   'P 1'
#
loop_
_entity.id
_entity.type
_entity.pdbx_description
1 polymer ?
#
loop_
_entity_poly.entity_id
_entity_poly.type
_entity_poly.pdbx_seq_one_letter_code
_entity_poly.pdbx_strand_id
1 'polypeptide(L)'
;MQFLGQIDLEATIIKGICDRKQLLLLFMCSNNPGMCDEWDADLGGNAAILVSKTNLTSLEPPCDQEEFLSEEILLTLDECDDSADTYCDILNQFQYQICGKIGGEPLWIQDDETPICSCGARMKFVVQLEPSTAFDFGDSGSGYGFVCSVCQQGAKFLWQCC
;
A
#
# COMPACT_ATOMS: atom_id res chain seq x y z
N MET A 1 14.25 6.84 2.07
CA MET A 1 13.19 5.87 1.77
C MET A 1 12.47 5.58 3.08
N GLN A 2 11.18 5.89 3.15
CA GLN A 2 10.32 5.72 4.30
C GLN A 2 9.47 4.46 4.13
N PHE A 3 9.25 3.71 5.21
CA PHE A 3 8.30 2.60 5.24
C PHE A 3 6.88 3.12 5.43
N LEU A 4 5.96 2.71 4.56
CA LEU A 4 4.56 3.14 4.60
C LEU A 4 3.65 2.09 5.26
N GLY A 5 3.96 0.81 5.08
CA GLY A 5 3.14 -0.25 5.65
C GLY A 5 3.46 -1.64 5.12
N GLN A 6 2.87 -2.63 5.80
CA GLN A 6 2.94 -4.03 5.45
C GLN A 6 1.53 -4.60 5.34
N ILE A 7 1.26 -5.28 4.22
CA ILE A 7 -0.01 -5.95 3.96
C ILE A 7 0.24 -7.45 3.91
N ASP A 8 -0.47 -8.20 4.75
CA ASP A 8 -0.47 -9.66 4.70
C ASP A 8 -1.42 -10.14 3.60
N LEU A 9 -0.86 -10.61 2.47
CA LEU A 9 -1.66 -11.01 1.32
C LEU A 9 -2.59 -12.18 1.63
N GLU A 10 -2.17 -13.10 2.51
CA GLU A 10 -2.95 -14.27 2.95
C GLU A 10 -4.15 -13.87 3.83
N ALA A 11 -4.05 -12.74 4.53
CA ALA A 11 -5.13 -12.20 5.35
C ALA A 11 -6.16 -11.40 4.53
N THR A 12 -5.88 -11.12 3.26
CA THR A 12 -6.83 -10.41 2.38
C THR A 12 -7.88 -11.35 1.81
N ILE A 13 -8.99 -10.80 1.33
CA ILE A 13 -10.04 -11.54 0.60
C ILE A 13 -9.90 -11.43 -0.94
N ILE A 14 -8.77 -10.92 -1.42
CA ILE A 14 -8.58 -10.61 -2.84
C ILE A 14 -8.38 -11.91 -3.64
N LYS A 15 -9.31 -12.21 -4.55
CA LYS A 15 -9.29 -13.43 -5.38
C LYS A 15 -8.02 -13.50 -6.24
N GLY A 16 -7.31 -14.63 -6.14
CA GLY A 16 -6.04 -14.88 -6.83
C GLY A 16 -4.81 -14.25 -6.16
N ILE A 17 -4.99 -13.74 -4.94
CA ILE A 17 -3.93 -13.20 -4.08
C ILE A 17 -4.01 -13.80 -2.66
N CYS A 18 -5.21 -14.03 -2.13
CA CYS A 18 -5.44 -14.49 -0.76
C CYS A 18 -4.85 -15.88 -0.40
N ASP A 19 -4.39 -16.64 -1.38
CA ASP A 19 -3.68 -17.91 -1.18
C ASP A 19 -2.15 -17.73 -1.09
N ARG A 20 -1.65 -16.50 -1.29
CA ARG A 20 -0.22 -16.19 -1.31
C ARG A 20 0.30 -15.94 0.10
N LYS A 21 1.20 -16.82 0.54
CA LYS A 21 1.96 -16.68 1.79
C LYS A 21 3.07 -15.65 1.67
N GLN A 22 2.69 -14.39 1.42
CA GLN A 22 3.61 -13.29 1.20
C GLN A 22 3.13 -12.02 1.91
N LEU A 23 4.09 -11.21 2.34
CA LEU A 23 3.89 -9.86 2.81
C LEU A 23 4.21 -8.89 1.66
N LEU A 24 3.36 -7.91 1.44
CA LEU A 24 3.64 -6.75 0.59
C LEU A 24 4.14 -5.62 1.49
N LEU A 25 5.38 -5.21 1.29
CA LEU A 25 5.99 -4.07 1.98
C LEU A 25 6.02 -2.87 1.05
N LEU A 26 5.57 -1.72 1.53
CA LEU A 26 5.49 -0.48 0.76
C LEU A 26 6.45 0.56 1.30
N PHE A 27 7.16 1.21 0.38
CA PHE A 27 8.12 2.25 0.67
C PHE A 27 8.02 3.39 -0.34
N MET A 28 8.28 4.60 0.13
CA MET A 28 8.25 5.82 -0.67
C MET A 28 9.41 6.74 -0.29
N CYS A 29 9.92 7.50 -1.26
CA CYS A 29 10.85 8.58 -0.98
C CYS A 29 10.17 9.68 -0.18
N SER A 30 10.79 10.11 0.93
CA SER A 30 10.31 11.23 1.75
C SER A 30 11.34 12.37 1.77
N ASN A 31 12.14 12.49 0.72
CA ASN A 31 13.30 13.38 0.71
C ASN A 31 12.85 14.84 0.55
N ASN A 32 13.12 15.67 1.56
CA ASN A 32 12.80 17.10 1.53
C ASN A 32 13.99 17.92 2.09
N PRO A 33 14.66 18.76 1.26
CA PRO A 33 14.34 19.07 -0.14
C PRO A 33 14.79 17.98 -1.13
N GLY A 34 13.99 17.75 -2.17
CA GLY A 34 14.27 16.83 -3.28
C GLY A 34 12.99 16.43 -4.01
N MET A 35 13.10 15.96 -5.26
CA MET A 35 12.02 15.23 -5.95
C MET A 35 12.60 13.87 -6.34
N CYS A 36 11.89 12.80 -6.05
CA CYS A 36 12.32 11.43 -6.36
C CYS A 36 11.45 10.80 -7.46
N ASP A 37 10.66 11.62 -8.17
CA ASP A 37 9.64 11.19 -9.13
C ASP A 37 8.73 10.10 -8.53
N GLU A 38 8.38 10.22 -7.24
CA GLU A 38 7.65 9.22 -6.48
C GLU A 38 6.19 8.97 -6.95
N TRP A 39 5.69 9.76 -7.89
CA TRP A 39 4.42 9.47 -8.56
C TRP A 39 4.54 8.33 -9.61
N ASP A 40 5.75 7.98 -10.06
CA ASP A 40 5.97 6.91 -11.04
C ASP A 40 6.46 5.60 -10.36
N ALA A 41 5.83 4.48 -10.71
CA ALA A 41 6.17 3.17 -10.16
C ALA A 41 7.55 2.62 -10.59
N ASP A 42 8.15 3.16 -11.66
CA ASP A 42 9.35 2.63 -12.32
C ASP A 42 10.58 3.56 -12.23
N LEU A 43 10.44 4.80 -11.75
CA LEU A 43 11.55 5.77 -11.65
C LEU A 43 12.37 5.65 -10.36
N GLY A 44 12.00 4.73 -9.46
CA GLY A 44 12.81 4.38 -8.28
C GLY A 44 12.58 5.25 -7.04
N GLY A 45 11.66 6.21 -7.10
CA GLY A 45 11.18 6.94 -5.92
C GLY A 45 10.41 6.06 -4.93
N ASN A 46 9.83 4.95 -5.41
CA ASN A 46 9.08 3.99 -4.61
C ASN A 46 9.71 2.60 -4.63
N ALA A 47 9.40 1.80 -3.60
CA ALA A 47 9.64 0.37 -3.64
C ALA A 47 8.43 -0.40 -3.07
N ALA A 48 8.01 -1.43 -3.81
CA ALA A 48 7.03 -2.40 -3.35
C ALA A 48 7.68 -3.78 -3.39
N ILE A 49 7.79 -4.43 -2.22
CA ILE A 49 8.59 -5.64 -2.06
C ILE A 49 7.70 -6.77 -1.55
N LEU A 50 7.78 -7.92 -2.22
CA LEU A 50 7.12 -9.14 -1.79
C LEU A 50 8.11 -10.00 -1.00
N VAL A 51 7.81 -10.22 0.28
CA VAL A 51 8.59 -11.09 1.16
C VAL A 51 7.80 -12.36 1.45
N SER A 52 8.46 -13.51 1.43
CA SER A 52 7.81 -14.77 1.80
C SER A 52 7.46 -14.78 3.28
N LYS A 53 6.25 -15.25 3.62
CA LYS A 53 5.88 -15.59 5.02
C LYS A 53 6.42 -16.94 5.46
N THR A 54 6.96 -17.74 4.54
CA THR A 54 7.59 -19.01 4.91
C THR A 54 8.95 -18.76 5.55
N ASN A 55 9.24 -19.44 6.65
CA ASN A 55 10.50 -19.33 7.40
C ASN A 55 10.79 -17.93 7.97
N LEU A 56 9.76 -17.12 8.24
CA LEU A 56 9.93 -15.91 9.04
C LEU A 56 10.19 -16.28 10.50
N THR A 57 11.26 -15.75 11.06
CA THR A 57 11.52 -15.84 12.50
C THR A 57 10.85 -14.66 13.17
N SER A 58 9.91 -14.92 14.08
CA SER A 58 9.37 -13.87 14.95
C SER A 58 10.51 -13.34 15.81
N LEU A 59 10.76 -12.03 15.73
CA LEU A 59 11.68 -11.36 16.64
C LEU A 59 10.86 -10.86 17.82
N GLU A 60 11.31 -11.22 19.02
CA GLU A 60 10.79 -10.59 20.24
C GLU A 60 11.26 -9.14 20.27
N PRO A 61 10.40 -8.16 20.61
CA PRO A 61 10.82 -6.78 20.78
C PRO A 61 11.97 -6.69 21.80
N PRO A 62 12.97 -5.81 21.58
CA PRO A 62 14.03 -5.62 22.56
C PRO A 62 13.43 -5.22 23.92
N CYS A 63 13.93 -5.83 25.00
CA CYS A 63 13.47 -5.55 26.37
C CYS A 63 13.80 -4.13 26.83
N ASP A 64 14.80 -3.50 26.22
CA ASP A 64 15.28 -2.17 26.55
C ASP A 64 14.46 -1.15 25.75
N GLN A 65 13.60 -0.41 26.45
CA GLN A 65 12.57 0.47 25.89
C GLN A 65 13.11 1.71 25.14
N GLU A 66 14.40 1.75 24.80
CA GLU A 66 15.09 2.96 24.38
C GLU A 66 14.98 3.27 22.88
N GLU A 67 14.56 2.31 22.04
CA GLU A 67 14.41 2.52 20.59
C GLU A 67 13.17 1.83 20.01
N PHE A 68 11.98 2.25 20.45
CA PHE A 68 10.77 1.96 19.68
C PHE A 68 10.67 2.95 18.51
N LEU A 69 10.39 2.42 17.32
CA LEU A 69 9.85 3.25 16.23
C LEU A 69 8.57 3.94 16.75
N SER A 70 8.38 5.21 16.42
CA SER A 70 7.15 5.95 16.75
C SER A 70 5.91 5.18 16.30
N GLU A 71 4.81 5.29 17.07
CA GLU A 71 3.51 4.62 16.91
C GLU A 71 3.38 3.73 15.65
N GLU A 72 3.58 2.43 15.84
CA GLU A 72 3.11 1.44 14.88
C GLU A 72 1.59 1.48 14.87
N ILE A 73 1.02 2.01 13.79
CA ILE A 73 -0.42 2.01 13.59
C ILE A 73 -0.81 0.63 13.07
N LEU A 74 -1.22 -0.25 13.98
CA LEU A 74 -1.96 -1.46 13.60
C LEU A 74 -3.39 -1.05 13.27
N LEU A 75 -3.77 -1.20 12.00
CA LEU A 75 -5.11 -0.88 11.52
C LEU A 75 -5.98 -2.14 11.53
N THR A 76 -7.18 -2.03 12.11
CA THR A 76 -8.22 -3.04 11.94
C THR A 76 -8.87 -2.85 10.57
N LEU A 77 -9.07 -3.95 9.85
CA LEU A 77 -9.81 -3.94 8.58
C LEU A 77 -11.29 -4.17 8.87
N ASP A 78 -12.13 -3.23 8.45
CA ASP A 78 -13.57 -3.39 8.42
C ASP A 78 -14.02 -3.68 6.99
N GLU A 79 -14.89 -4.69 6.83
CA GLU A 79 -15.46 -5.04 5.54
C GLU A 79 -16.54 -4.02 5.13
N CYS A 80 -16.47 -3.54 3.89
CA CYS A 80 -17.49 -2.71 3.25
C CYS A 80 -17.74 -3.18 1.81
N ASP A 81 -18.86 -2.74 1.22
CA ASP A 81 -19.12 -3.01 -0.21
C ASP A 81 -18.12 -2.24 -1.07
N ASP A 82 -17.60 -2.88 -2.13
CA ASP A 82 -16.52 -2.39 -3.00
C ASP A 82 -16.96 -1.23 -3.93
N SER A 83 -18.12 -0.62 -3.67
CA SER A 83 -18.61 0.49 -4.48
C SER A 83 -17.82 1.77 -4.17
N ALA A 84 -17.43 2.48 -5.24
CA ALA A 84 -16.78 3.78 -5.14
C ALA A 84 -17.56 4.76 -4.25
N ASP A 85 -18.88 4.80 -4.41
CA ASP A 85 -19.76 5.68 -3.64
C ASP A 85 -19.72 5.35 -2.15
N THR A 86 -19.77 4.07 -1.77
CA THR A 86 -19.70 3.65 -0.37
C THR A 86 -18.36 4.04 0.26
N TYR A 87 -17.25 3.85 -0.45
CA TYR A 87 -15.93 4.24 0.07
C TYR A 87 -15.80 5.76 0.24
N CYS A 88 -16.24 6.55 -0.76
CA CYS A 88 -16.27 8.01 -0.66
C CYS A 88 -17.17 8.50 0.47
N ASP A 89 -18.34 7.89 0.65
CA ASP A 89 -19.25 8.21 1.74
C ASP A 89 -18.61 7.92 3.10
N ILE A 90 -17.93 6.79 3.25
CA ILE A 90 -17.18 6.44 4.46
C ILE A 90 -16.05 7.46 4.71
N LEU A 91 -15.23 7.79 3.71
CA LEU A 91 -14.19 8.82 3.84
C LEU A 91 -14.74 10.17 4.31
N ASN A 92 -15.93 10.56 3.83
CA ASN A 92 -16.56 11.84 4.16
C ASN A 92 -17.34 11.84 5.49
N GLN A 93 -17.76 10.68 6.00
CA GLN A 93 -18.63 10.56 7.18
C GLN A 93 -17.86 10.36 8.49
N PHE A 94 -16.68 9.75 8.46
CA PHE A 94 -15.98 9.37 9.69
C PHE A 94 -15.12 10.52 10.24
N GLN A 95 -15.22 10.76 11.56
CA GLN A 95 -14.29 11.61 12.32
C GLN A 95 -12.94 10.93 12.62
N TYR A 96 -12.79 9.65 12.25
CA TYR A 96 -11.56 8.87 12.44
C TYR A 96 -10.71 8.88 11.17
N GLN A 97 -9.40 8.73 11.33
CA GLN A 97 -8.43 8.68 10.24
C GLN A 97 -8.55 7.35 9.51
N ILE A 98 -9.31 7.33 8.41
CA ILE A 98 -9.31 6.19 7.47
C ILE A 98 -7.99 6.25 6.71
N CYS A 99 -7.21 5.17 6.80
CA CYS A 99 -5.89 5.11 6.17
C CYS A 99 -5.91 4.49 4.77
N GLY A 100 -7.09 4.11 4.24
CA GLY A 100 -7.17 3.47 2.93
C GLY A 100 -8.24 2.40 2.78
N LYS A 101 -8.09 1.57 1.74
CA LYS A 101 -8.85 0.35 1.49
C LYS A 101 -7.96 -0.78 0.97
N ILE A 102 -8.39 -2.02 1.18
CA ILE A 102 -7.73 -3.23 0.65
C ILE A 102 -8.71 -3.96 -0.28
N GLY A 103 -8.26 -4.30 -1.49
CA GLY A 103 -9.09 -4.94 -2.50
C GLY A 103 -10.06 -4.00 -3.22
N GLY A 104 -10.98 -4.56 -4.00
CA GLY A 104 -11.82 -3.80 -4.93
C GLY A 104 -11.06 -3.28 -6.14
N GLU A 105 -11.50 -2.14 -6.66
CA GLU A 105 -10.86 -1.41 -7.77
C GLU A 105 -10.25 -0.09 -7.27
N PRO A 106 -9.11 0.37 -7.81
CA PRO A 106 -8.52 1.65 -7.43
C PRO A 106 -9.48 2.81 -7.74
N LEU A 107 -9.59 3.75 -6.81
CA LEU A 107 -10.35 4.99 -7.04
C LEU A 107 -9.40 6.06 -7.59
N TRP A 108 -9.14 6.01 -8.89
CA TRP A 108 -8.18 6.90 -9.54
C TRP A 108 -8.57 8.38 -9.40
N ILE A 109 -7.57 9.22 -9.09
CA ILE A 109 -7.72 10.67 -9.05
C ILE A 109 -7.49 11.25 -10.46
N GLN A 110 -6.54 10.67 -11.20
CA GLN A 110 -6.18 11.04 -12.55
C GLN A 110 -6.55 9.90 -13.52
N ASP A 111 -5.66 9.55 -14.45
CA ASP A 111 -5.85 8.45 -15.38
C ASP A 111 -5.58 7.08 -14.73
N ASP A 112 -6.07 6.01 -15.36
CA ASP A 112 -5.75 4.64 -14.95
C ASP A 112 -4.29 4.31 -15.26
N GLU A 113 -3.48 4.25 -14.21
CA GLU A 113 -2.05 3.94 -14.27
C GLU A 113 -1.72 2.55 -13.74
N THR A 114 -2.67 1.61 -13.81
CA THR A 114 -2.42 0.24 -13.35
C THR A 114 -1.15 -0.33 -13.99
N PRO A 115 -0.13 -0.70 -13.19
CA PRO A 115 1.17 -1.03 -13.74
C PRO A 115 1.20 -2.34 -14.54
N ILE A 116 2.10 -2.38 -15.52
CA ILE A 116 2.48 -3.62 -16.20
C ILE A 116 3.72 -4.20 -15.49
N CYS A 117 3.66 -5.49 -15.16
CA CYS A 117 4.80 -6.21 -14.60
C CYS A 117 5.86 -6.47 -15.69
N SER A 118 7.10 -6.67 -15.28
CA SER A 118 8.20 -7.09 -16.17
C SER A 118 7.92 -8.36 -16.99
N CYS A 119 6.97 -9.21 -16.55
CA CYS A 119 6.51 -10.38 -17.31
C CYS A 119 5.44 -10.06 -18.38
N GLY A 120 5.05 -8.79 -18.52
CA GLY A 120 4.05 -8.31 -19.47
C GLY A 120 2.60 -8.34 -18.97
N ALA A 121 2.34 -8.93 -17.79
CA ALA A 121 1.00 -8.98 -17.22
C ALA A 121 0.62 -7.66 -16.55
N ARG A 122 -0.61 -7.19 -16.80
CA ARG A 122 -1.24 -6.12 -16.01
C ARG A 122 -1.38 -6.58 -14.56
N MET A 123 -0.92 -5.75 -13.62
CA MET A 123 -0.93 -6.09 -12.20
C MET A 123 -2.33 -6.00 -11.59
N LYS A 124 -2.52 -6.69 -10.46
CA LYS A 124 -3.72 -6.66 -9.65
C LYS A 124 -3.57 -5.61 -8.55
N PHE A 125 -4.61 -4.80 -8.36
CA PHE A 125 -4.71 -3.87 -7.25
C PHE A 125 -4.80 -4.62 -5.91
N VAL A 126 -4.17 -4.06 -4.88
CA VAL A 126 -4.14 -4.63 -3.52
C VAL A 126 -4.62 -3.62 -2.49
N VAL A 127 -4.12 -2.40 -2.53
CA VAL A 127 -4.37 -1.41 -1.48
C VAL A 127 -4.35 0.00 -2.05
N GLN A 128 -5.25 0.85 -1.59
CA GLN A 128 -5.18 2.29 -1.74
C GLN A 128 -4.97 2.90 -0.36
N LEU A 129 -4.02 3.84 -0.23
CA LEU A 129 -3.65 4.51 1.00
C LEU A 129 -4.04 5.98 0.93
N GLU A 130 -4.66 6.46 2.00
CA GLU A 130 -4.95 7.89 2.18
C GLU A 130 -3.82 8.56 2.96
N PRO A 131 -3.58 9.87 2.75
CA PRO A 131 -2.49 10.57 3.40
C PRO A 131 -2.71 10.60 4.90
N SER A 132 -1.61 10.60 5.65
CA SER A 132 -1.62 10.59 7.11
C SER A 132 -0.66 11.63 7.67
N THR A 133 -0.54 11.70 8.99
CA THR A 133 0.49 12.51 9.63
C THR A 133 1.91 11.97 9.38
N ALA A 134 2.04 10.69 9.00
CA ALA A 134 3.31 10.04 8.76
C ALA A 134 3.79 10.17 7.31
N PHE A 135 2.89 10.22 6.33
CA PHE A 135 3.21 10.29 4.91
C PHE A 135 2.15 11.09 4.15
N ASP A 136 2.60 11.81 3.13
CA ASP A 136 1.78 12.69 2.31
C ASP A 136 1.91 12.31 0.83
N PHE A 137 0.84 12.49 0.07
CA PHE A 137 0.76 12.17 -1.36
C PHE A 137 0.44 13.44 -2.17
N GLY A 138 0.95 14.60 -1.76
CA GLY A 138 0.71 15.87 -2.44
C GLY A 138 -0.68 16.44 -2.17
N ASP A 139 -1.23 17.21 -3.12
CA ASP A 139 -2.51 17.90 -2.94
C ASP A 139 -3.69 16.94 -2.99
N SER A 140 -4.11 16.48 -1.81
CA SER A 140 -5.24 15.56 -1.63
C SER A 140 -5.07 14.26 -2.43
N GLY A 141 -3.84 13.73 -2.45
CA GLY A 141 -3.51 12.52 -3.20
C GLY A 141 -3.71 11.22 -2.44
N SER A 142 -3.61 10.11 -3.16
CA SER A 142 -3.71 8.75 -2.61
C SER A 142 -2.63 7.84 -3.22
N GLY A 143 -2.13 6.89 -2.44
CA GLY A 143 -1.16 5.88 -2.87
C GLY A 143 -1.83 4.57 -3.28
N TYR A 144 -1.24 3.82 -4.22
CA TYR A 144 -1.81 2.60 -4.79
C TYR A 144 -0.78 1.48 -4.89
N GLY A 145 -1.04 0.36 -4.25
CA GLY A 145 -0.20 -0.84 -4.24
C GLY A 145 -0.74 -1.95 -5.15
N PHE A 146 0.15 -2.54 -5.95
CA PHE A 146 -0.16 -3.57 -6.93
C PHE A 146 0.76 -4.77 -6.82
N VAL A 147 0.25 -5.96 -7.17
CA VAL A 147 1.04 -7.18 -7.29
C VAL A 147 0.74 -7.91 -8.59
N CYS A 148 1.74 -8.59 -9.15
CA CYS A 148 1.54 -9.46 -10.30
C CYS A 148 0.94 -10.80 -9.85
N SER A 149 -0.20 -11.18 -10.42
CA SER A 149 -0.83 -12.49 -10.22
C SER A 149 -0.19 -13.61 -11.05
N VAL A 150 0.57 -13.26 -12.10
CA VAL A 150 1.15 -14.24 -13.04
C VAL A 150 2.51 -14.74 -12.55
N CYS A 151 3.48 -13.85 -12.32
CA CYS A 151 4.83 -14.26 -11.89
C CYS A 151 4.99 -14.36 -10.36
N GLN A 152 4.03 -13.83 -9.60
CA GLN A 152 3.99 -13.82 -8.12
C GLN A 152 5.22 -13.19 -7.42
N GLN A 153 6.02 -12.44 -8.19
CA GLN A 153 7.26 -11.80 -7.72
C GLN A 153 7.25 -10.29 -7.92
N GLY A 154 6.49 -9.79 -8.91
CA GLY A 154 6.39 -8.35 -9.15
C GLY A 154 5.41 -7.68 -8.20
N ALA A 155 5.81 -6.55 -7.64
CA ALA A 155 4.95 -5.59 -6.96
C ALA A 155 5.36 -4.17 -7.35
N LYS A 156 4.41 -3.24 -7.35
CA LYS A 156 4.62 -1.83 -7.68
C LYS A 156 3.78 -0.94 -6.77
N PHE A 157 4.27 0.27 -6.55
CA PHE A 157 3.59 1.31 -5.79
C PHE A 157 3.76 2.65 -6.51
N LEU A 158 2.68 3.42 -6.59
CA LEU A 158 2.64 4.78 -7.13
C LEU A 158 1.60 5.59 -6.36
N TRP A 159 1.56 6.89 -6.54
CA TRP A 159 0.51 7.75 -6.00
C TRP A 159 0.10 8.82 -7.00
N GLN A 160 -1.11 9.34 -6.86
CA GLN A 160 -1.65 10.43 -7.68
C GLN A 160 -2.16 11.54 -6.75
N CYS A 161 -2.18 12.78 -7.23
CA CYS A 161 -2.81 13.93 -6.56
C CYS A 161 -3.62 14.78 -7.54
N CYS A 162 -4.34 15.76 -7.00
CA CYS A 162 -5.11 16.73 -7.78
C CYS A 162 -4.21 17.71 -8.56
#